data_AF-A0AAD3R6A5-F1
#
_entry.id   AF-A0AAD3R6A5-F1
#
_cell.length_a   1.000
_cell.length_b   1.000
_cell.length_c   1.000
_cell.angle_alpha   90.00
_cell.angle_beta   90.00
_cell.angle_gamma   90.00
#
_symmetry.space_group_name_H-M   'P 1'
#
loop_
_entity.id
_entity.type
_entity.pdbx_description
1 polymer ?
#
loop_
_entity_poly.entity_id
_entity_poly.type
_entity_poly.pdbx_seq_one_letter_code
_entity_poly.pdbx_strand_id
1 'polypeptide(L)'
;MTFLNKIFLNGLVGKEFKNKLLSAEKAVIGYTDPATGKTISLFQAIEKDLIEKGHGIRLLEAQIASGGIIDPKESHRIDVAVAYKRGYFDEEMNEILTYEGDDTKGFFDPNTKDNLTYLQLKDRCITDSKTGLILLPLKDKRKPKTLQESRTNILRKRRVVIVDPDTGLEMSVREAYHRELIDYNTFLDLSEQECEWEEIAIKGSDGSARLVIVDRKTGTQYDIQDCLERGIIDQRSLDQYRAGTLTLTQFADQITSRTSGSEMMISASNVDDMVTCSSPTQATPSSPTVRRRFSSISITVSPPEMFDDQSPVAAIFDTETLEKITIPEGLRRGIVDTITAQRLLEAQACTGGIINPATGERLLLQDAVHQSIIDESMANKLKPAQKAYAGFEDVKTKRKMSAAEAVKETWLPYEAGQRFLEFQYLTGGLIEPGTGRRITIEEAIRRGWLDGQGAQKLQDTRNHQKNLTCPKTKLKISYKEAMDSCMVEESNGMKMLQATSISTKGISSPYNVSNPGSRSGSRAGSRTGSRSGSRRGSVDYSSTYTYNFSSSSTIYSS
;
A
#
# COMPACT_ATOMS: atom_id res chain seq x y z
N MET A 1 23.43 -16.54 34.23
CA MET A 1 22.58 -15.58 33.49
C MET A 1 22.75 -15.85 32.02
N THR A 2 21.68 -16.19 31.30
CA THR A 2 21.71 -16.29 29.82
C THR A 2 22.09 -14.95 29.20
N PHE A 3 22.76 -14.99 28.05
CA PHE A 3 23.20 -13.82 27.28
C PHE A 3 22.06 -12.82 27.07
N LEU A 4 20.87 -13.32 26.72
CA LEU A 4 19.68 -12.50 26.56
C LEU A 4 19.23 -11.75 27.83
N ASN A 5 19.39 -12.34 29.02
CA ASN A 5 19.06 -11.64 30.27
C ASN A 5 19.94 -10.41 30.49
N LYS A 6 21.23 -10.48 30.10
CA LYS A 6 22.14 -9.32 30.17
C LYS A 6 21.76 -8.24 29.14
N ILE A 7 21.29 -8.62 27.96
CA ILE A 7 20.81 -7.70 26.92
C ILE A 7 19.59 -6.90 27.40
N PHE A 8 18.61 -7.55 28.01
CA PHE A 8 17.41 -6.86 28.52
C PHE A 8 17.73 -5.95 29.72
N LEU A 9 18.63 -6.38 30.61
CA LEU A 9 19.05 -5.57 31.75
C LEU A 9 19.80 -4.30 31.32
N ASN A 10 20.57 -4.38 30.24
CA ASN A 10 21.32 -3.24 29.70
C ASN A 10 20.49 -2.33 28.77
N GLY A 11 19.19 -2.59 28.60
CA GLY A 11 18.31 -1.75 27.79
C GLY A 11 18.61 -1.76 26.28
N LEU A 12 19.43 -2.70 25.79
CA LEU A 12 19.77 -2.81 24.37
C LEU A 12 18.58 -3.22 23.50
N VAL A 13 17.61 -3.94 24.09
CA VAL A 13 16.40 -4.39 23.41
C VAL A 13 15.19 -4.21 24.34
N GLY A 14 14.07 -3.73 23.78
CA GLY A 14 12.81 -3.61 24.48
C GLY A 14 12.24 -4.96 24.94
N LYS A 15 11.51 -4.96 26.07
CA LYS A 15 10.95 -6.18 26.69
C LYS A 15 9.95 -6.90 25.77
N GLU A 16 9.33 -6.17 24.85
CA GLU A 16 8.39 -6.67 23.84
C GLU A 16 9.03 -7.71 22.89
N PHE A 17 10.36 -7.69 22.74
CA PHE A 17 11.07 -8.65 21.89
C PHE A 17 11.57 -9.88 22.66
N LYS A 18 11.35 -9.96 23.97
CA LYS A 18 11.93 -11.00 24.83
C LYS A 18 11.63 -12.43 24.35
N ASN A 19 10.36 -12.72 24.11
CA ASN A 19 9.94 -14.07 23.68
C ASN A 19 10.46 -14.41 22.28
N LYS A 20 10.50 -13.42 21.38
CA LYS A 20 11.01 -13.59 20.01
C LYS A 20 12.51 -13.90 20.02
N LEU A 21 13.29 -13.16 20.81
CA LEU A 21 14.73 -13.39 20.95
C LEU A 21 15.04 -14.72 21.64
N LEU A 22 14.30 -15.10 22.69
CA LEU A 22 14.45 -16.42 23.32
C LEU A 22 14.14 -17.56 22.34
N SER A 23 13.15 -17.36 21.47
CA SER A 23 12.84 -18.33 20.42
C SER A 23 13.96 -18.42 19.37
N ALA A 24 14.56 -17.28 18.99
CA ALA A 24 15.66 -17.24 18.04
C ALA A 24 16.98 -17.78 18.64
N GLU A 25 17.23 -17.58 19.94
CA GLU A 25 18.42 -18.13 20.64
C GLU A 25 18.46 -19.65 20.57
N LYS A 26 17.30 -20.32 20.53
CA LYS A 26 17.20 -21.79 20.31
C LYS A 26 17.84 -22.26 19.01
N ALA A 27 17.92 -21.42 17.98
CA ALA A 27 18.65 -21.75 16.77
C ALA A 27 20.17 -21.94 16.99
N VAL A 28 20.70 -21.37 18.07
CA VAL A 28 22.12 -21.46 18.45
C VAL A 28 22.32 -22.52 19.53
N ILE A 29 21.52 -22.48 20.61
CA ILE A 29 21.65 -23.43 21.75
C ILE A 29 21.07 -24.81 21.44
N GLY A 30 20.26 -24.93 20.38
CA GLY A 30 19.55 -26.13 19.97
C GLY A 30 18.12 -26.21 20.52
N TYR A 31 17.31 -27.04 19.86
CA TYR A 31 15.94 -27.35 20.25
C TYR A 31 15.89 -28.64 21.04
N THR A 32 15.03 -28.72 22.05
CA THR A 32 14.78 -29.98 22.76
C THR A 32 13.71 -30.76 22.01
N ASP A 33 14.06 -31.93 21.47
CA ASP A 33 13.09 -32.83 20.84
C ASP A 33 12.11 -33.36 21.90
N PRO A 34 10.79 -33.06 21.80
CA PRO A 34 9.80 -33.53 22.78
C PRO A 34 9.71 -35.06 22.89
N ALA A 35 10.05 -35.79 21.82
CA ALA A 35 9.95 -37.25 21.80
C ALA A 35 11.16 -37.93 22.47
N THR A 36 12.35 -37.33 22.38
CA THR A 36 13.60 -37.98 22.84
C THR A 36 14.30 -37.24 23.97
N GLY A 37 13.91 -36.00 24.28
CA GLY A 37 14.57 -35.12 25.24
C GLY A 37 15.96 -34.64 24.80
N LYS A 38 16.43 -35.01 23.60
CA LYS A 38 17.76 -34.66 23.10
C LYS A 38 17.78 -33.28 22.47
N THR A 39 18.94 -32.63 22.53
CA THR A 39 19.20 -31.40 21.78
C THR A 39 19.42 -31.71 20.30
N ILE A 40 18.64 -31.07 19.45
CA ILE A 40 18.67 -31.18 17.99
C ILE A 40 18.96 -29.82 17.35
N SER A 41 19.47 -29.85 16.11
CA SER A 41 19.81 -28.65 15.35
C SER A 41 18.58 -27.88 14.88
N LEU A 42 18.79 -26.64 14.41
CA LEU A 42 17.73 -25.83 13.81
C LEU A 42 17.07 -26.54 12.63
N PHE A 43 17.86 -27.15 11.74
CA PHE A 43 17.35 -27.88 10.58
C PHE A 43 16.46 -29.06 11.00
N GLN A 44 16.91 -29.88 11.94
CA GLN A 44 16.12 -31.00 12.47
C GLN A 44 14.83 -30.53 13.17
N ALA A 45 14.85 -29.34 13.77
CA ALA A 45 13.66 -28.74 14.36
C ALA A 45 12.65 -28.28 13.29
N ILE A 46 13.12 -27.85 12.11
CA ILE A 46 12.27 -27.54 10.96
C ILE A 46 11.60 -28.82 10.43
N GLU A 47 12.38 -29.90 10.23
CA GLU A 47 11.85 -31.19 9.75
C GLU A 47 10.79 -31.80 10.69
N LYS A 48 10.90 -31.50 12.00
CA LYS A 48 9.97 -31.97 13.03
C LYS A 48 8.85 -30.97 13.34
N ASP A 49 8.70 -29.91 12.55
CA ASP A 49 7.72 -28.83 12.74
C ASP A 49 7.74 -28.19 14.15
N LEU A 50 8.90 -28.19 14.83
CA LEU A 50 9.08 -27.55 16.14
C LEU A 50 9.28 -26.03 16.01
N ILE A 51 9.57 -25.57 14.79
CA ILE A 51 9.63 -24.17 14.39
C ILE A 51 8.93 -24.03 13.03
N GLU A 52 8.24 -22.91 12.83
CA GLU A 52 7.64 -22.57 11.53
C GLU A 52 8.72 -22.59 10.43
N LYS A 53 8.49 -23.36 9.35
CA LYS A 53 9.45 -23.55 8.24
C LYS A 53 10.00 -22.22 7.70
N GLY A 54 9.15 -21.23 7.43
CA GLY A 54 9.58 -19.92 6.94
C GLY A 54 10.46 -19.14 7.92
N HIS A 55 10.18 -19.23 9.22
CA HIS A 55 11.03 -18.62 10.24
C HIS A 55 12.37 -19.36 10.39
N GLY A 56 12.35 -20.69 10.34
CA GLY A 56 13.56 -21.52 10.39
C GLY A 56 14.50 -21.31 9.20
N ILE A 57 13.94 -21.17 7.99
CA ILE A 57 14.69 -20.84 6.76
C ILE A 57 15.49 -19.54 6.94
N ARG A 58 14.86 -18.48 7.46
CA ARG A 58 15.52 -17.19 7.70
C ARG A 58 16.67 -17.28 8.71
N LEU A 59 16.51 -18.14 9.73
CA LEU A 59 17.55 -18.37 10.73
C LEU A 59 18.73 -19.19 10.15
N LEU A 60 18.45 -20.20 9.33
CA LEU A 60 19.47 -20.98 8.62
C LEU A 60 20.27 -20.10 7.64
N GLU A 61 19.56 -19.28 6.88
CA GLU A 61 20.15 -18.31 5.95
C GLU A 61 21.13 -17.37 6.67
N ALA A 62 20.74 -16.83 7.83
CA ALA A 62 21.60 -15.98 8.64
C ALA A 62 22.83 -16.75 9.22
N GLN A 63 22.68 -18.04 9.56
CA GLN A 63 23.82 -18.87 9.98
C GLN A 63 24.83 -19.03 8.85
N ILE A 64 24.37 -19.43 7.65
CA ILE A 64 25.22 -19.61 6.48
C ILE A 64 25.94 -18.31 6.12
N ALA A 65 25.21 -17.21 5.98
CA ALA A 65 25.76 -15.89 5.64
C ALA A 65 26.70 -15.34 6.73
N SER A 66 26.62 -15.83 7.98
CA SER A 66 27.54 -15.47 9.07
C SER A 66 28.72 -16.43 9.25
N GLY A 67 28.84 -17.48 8.42
CA GLY A 67 30.03 -18.33 8.33
C GLY A 67 29.81 -19.83 8.53
N GLY A 68 28.57 -20.32 8.49
CA GLY A 68 28.30 -21.77 8.49
C GLY A 68 27.14 -22.18 9.41
N ILE A 69 26.78 -23.46 9.33
CA ILE A 69 25.67 -24.04 10.12
C ILE A 69 26.13 -24.24 11.57
N ILE A 70 25.27 -23.96 12.55
CA ILE A 70 25.64 -24.12 13.96
C ILE A 70 25.40 -25.56 14.43
N ASP A 71 26.43 -26.16 15.02
CA ASP A 71 26.31 -27.39 15.80
C ASP A 71 25.90 -27.05 17.24
N PRO A 72 24.67 -27.38 17.69
CA PRO A 72 24.22 -27.04 19.03
C PRO A 72 24.87 -27.89 20.14
N LYS A 73 25.50 -29.03 19.80
CA LYS A 73 26.17 -29.90 20.79
C LYS A 73 27.57 -29.37 21.09
N GLU A 74 28.31 -29.08 20.04
CA GLU A 74 29.71 -28.65 20.13
C GLU A 74 29.87 -27.12 20.13
N SER A 75 28.76 -26.37 20.02
CA SER A 75 28.69 -24.90 20.10
C SER A 75 29.63 -24.15 19.17
N HIS A 76 29.89 -24.69 17.96
CA HIS A 76 30.68 -24.03 16.91
C HIS A 76 29.98 -24.12 15.55
N ARG A 77 30.44 -23.30 14.60
CA ARG A 77 29.98 -23.33 13.21
C ARG A 77 30.73 -24.41 12.44
N ILE A 78 30.01 -25.14 11.62
CA ILE A 78 30.53 -26.17 10.72
C ILE A 78 30.23 -25.80 9.28
N ASP A 79 31.11 -26.23 8.37
CA ASP A 79 30.89 -26.08 6.93
C ASP A 79 29.68 -26.88 6.46
N VAL A 80 29.06 -26.42 5.38
CA VAL A 80 27.90 -27.06 4.73
C VAL A 80 28.15 -28.54 4.44
N ALA A 81 29.35 -28.89 3.95
CA ALA A 81 29.73 -30.29 3.66
C ALA A 81 29.76 -31.19 4.91
N VAL A 82 30.14 -30.64 6.07
CA VAL A 82 30.12 -31.38 7.35
C VAL A 82 28.71 -31.44 7.90
N ALA A 83 27.92 -30.37 7.72
CA ALA A 83 26.52 -30.32 8.11
C ALA A 83 25.67 -31.38 7.41
N TYR A 84 25.91 -31.63 6.11
CA TYR A 84 25.29 -32.74 5.36
C TYR A 84 25.55 -34.10 6.00
N LYS A 85 26.82 -34.40 6.33
CA LYS A 85 27.19 -35.68 6.95
C LYS A 85 26.57 -35.87 8.33
N ARG A 86 26.30 -34.77 9.06
CA ARG A 86 25.70 -34.80 10.40
C ARG A 86 24.17 -34.71 10.39
N GLY A 87 23.55 -34.54 9.21
CA GLY A 87 22.10 -34.32 9.09
C GLY A 87 21.65 -33.02 9.75
N TYR A 88 22.51 -31.99 9.76
CA TYR A 88 22.20 -30.65 10.26
C TYR A 88 21.82 -29.69 9.14
N PHE A 89 21.87 -30.16 7.91
CA PHE A 89 21.50 -29.47 6.69
C PHE A 89 21.39 -30.53 5.58
N ASP A 90 20.71 -30.22 4.47
CA ASP A 90 20.59 -31.10 3.31
C ASP A 90 20.64 -30.33 1.98
N GLU A 91 20.72 -31.07 0.88
CA GLU A 91 20.86 -30.50 -0.47
C GLU A 91 19.57 -29.78 -0.90
N GLU A 92 18.40 -30.32 -0.54
CA GLU A 92 17.09 -29.70 -0.83
C GLU A 92 16.98 -28.31 -0.16
N MET A 93 17.33 -28.19 1.11
CA MET A 93 17.33 -26.89 1.80
C MET A 93 18.38 -25.95 1.23
N ASN A 94 19.52 -26.46 0.78
CA ASN A 94 20.53 -25.64 0.12
C ASN A 94 20.02 -25.06 -1.21
N GLU A 95 19.29 -25.85 -2.01
CA GLU A 95 18.63 -25.36 -3.22
C GLU A 95 17.60 -24.28 -2.88
N ILE A 96 16.79 -24.46 -1.83
CA ILE A 96 15.81 -23.46 -1.37
C ILE A 96 16.50 -22.15 -0.99
N LEU A 97 17.62 -22.22 -0.26
CA LEU A 97 18.35 -21.03 0.20
C LEU A 97 19.18 -20.35 -0.89
N THR A 98 19.59 -21.08 -1.93
CA THR A 98 20.33 -20.53 -3.08
C THR A 98 19.41 -19.96 -4.15
N TYR A 99 18.15 -20.39 -4.19
CA TYR A 99 17.15 -19.86 -5.11
C TYR A 99 16.76 -18.41 -4.75
N GLU A 100 16.86 -17.50 -5.73
CA GLU A 100 16.53 -16.06 -5.58
C GLU A 100 15.01 -15.76 -5.53
N GLY A 101 14.21 -16.69 -5.01
CA GLY A 101 12.78 -16.55 -4.81
C GLY A 101 12.41 -15.55 -3.71
N ASP A 102 11.12 -15.23 -3.58
CA ASP A 102 10.61 -14.33 -2.54
C ASP A 102 10.64 -14.99 -1.13
N ASP A 103 10.62 -16.32 -1.08
CA ASP A 103 10.51 -17.09 0.17
C ASP A 103 11.75 -16.96 1.09
N THR A 104 12.91 -16.57 0.54
CA THR A 104 14.17 -16.36 1.28
C THR A 104 14.40 -14.88 1.66
N LYS A 105 13.61 -13.94 1.11
CA LYS A 105 13.75 -12.50 1.36
C LYS A 105 13.07 -12.08 2.66
N GLY A 106 13.54 -12.63 3.78
CA GLY A 106 12.93 -12.41 5.10
C GLY A 106 13.35 -11.15 5.84
N PHE A 107 14.36 -10.42 5.35
CA PHE A 107 15.00 -9.31 6.06
C PHE A 107 14.65 -7.97 5.42
N PHE A 108 14.25 -7.00 6.24
CA PHE A 108 13.83 -5.69 5.75
C PHE A 108 15.01 -4.71 5.76
N ASP A 109 15.31 -4.07 4.62
CA ASP A 109 16.25 -2.94 4.60
C ASP A 109 15.53 -1.65 5.03
N PRO A 110 15.87 -1.05 6.18
CA PRO A 110 15.29 0.22 6.64
C PRO A 110 15.54 1.42 5.71
N ASN A 111 16.53 1.34 4.81
CA ASN A 111 16.85 2.42 3.87
C ASN A 111 16.00 2.38 2.60
N THR A 112 15.89 1.22 1.95
CA THR A 112 15.15 1.08 0.68
C THR A 112 13.72 0.59 0.88
N LYS A 113 13.40 0.04 2.06
CA LYS A 113 12.14 -0.63 2.41
C LYS A 113 11.88 -1.91 1.61
N ASP A 114 12.92 -2.49 1.03
CA ASP A 114 12.83 -3.76 0.32
C ASP A 114 13.02 -4.94 1.28
N ASN A 115 12.41 -6.07 0.90
CA ASN A 115 12.71 -7.36 1.50
C ASN A 115 13.90 -7.99 0.78
N LEU A 116 14.91 -8.40 1.55
CA LEU A 116 16.19 -8.91 1.11
C LEU A 116 16.52 -10.21 1.83
N THR A 117 17.46 -10.95 1.25
CA THR A 117 18.22 -12.00 1.96
C THR A 117 19.13 -11.35 3.01
N TYR A 118 19.49 -12.08 4.06
CA TYR A 118 20.46 -11.61 5.04
C TYR A 118 21.82 -11.34 4.40
N LEU A 119 22.22 -12.12 3.40
CA LEU A 119 23.47 -11.90 2.67
C LEU A 119 23.42 -10.54 1.94
N GLN A 120 22.36 -10.28 1.16
CA GLN A 120 22.17 -8.97 0.49
C GLN A 120 22.12 -7.80 1.48
N LEU A 121 21.51 -7.98 2.66
CA LEU A 121 21.49 -6.94 3.70
C LEU A 121 22.89 -6.74 4.30
N LYS A 122 23.63 -7.82 4.53
CA LYS A 122 25.00 -7.80 5.04
C LYS A 122 25.98 -7.17 4.04
N ASP A 123 25.77 -7.35 2.75
CA ASP A 123 26.56 -6.71 1.69
C ASP A 123 26.37 -5.18 1.65
N ARG A 124 25.26 -4.67 2.20
CA ARG A 124 25.02 -3.22 2.40
C ARG A 124 25.67 -2.68 3.67
N CYS A 125 26.23 -3.54 4.54
CA CYS A 125 26.88 -3.12 5.77
C CYS A 125 28.32 -2.66 5.54
N ILE A 126 28.81 -1.84 6.45
CA ILE A 126 30.22 -1.45 6.53
C ILE A 126 30.85 -2.08 7.77
N THR A 127 32.11 -2.49 7.67
CA THR A 127 32.85 -3.04 8.82
C THR A 127 33.56 -1.90 9.54
N ASP A 128 33.31 -1.74 10.84
CA ASP A 128 34.05 -0.79 11.65
C ASP A 128 35.49 -1.27 11.86
N SER A 129 36.45 -0.48 11.41
CA SER A 129 37.89 -0.79 11.46
C SER A 129 38.43 -1.04 12.88
N LYS A 130 37.82 -0.47 13.92
CA LYS A 130 38.30 -0.59 15.30
C LYS A 130 37.73 -1.80 16.03
N THR A 131 36.44 -2.05 15.87
CA THR A 131 35.73 -3.11 16.60
C THR A 131 35.53 -4.39 15.78
N GLY A 132 35.72 -4.33 14.46
CA GLY A 132 35.42 -5.43 13.55
C GLY A 132 33.92 -5.71 13.41
N LEU A 133 33.04 -4.86 13.97
CA LEU A 133 31.60 -5.03 13.89
C LEU A 133 31.09 -4.67 12.50
N ILE A 134 30.12 -5.46 12.02
CA ILE A 134 29.41 -5.21 10.77
C ILE A 134 28.22 -4.29 11.09
N LEU A 135 28.28 -3.06 10.60
CA LEU A 135 27.30 -2.01 10.88
C LEU A 135 26.49 -1.74 9.61
N LEU A 136 25.16 -1.85 9.68
CA LEU A 136 24.30 -1.39 8.59
C LEU A 136 24.23 0.14 8.62
N PRO A 137 24.74 0.87 7.62
CA PRO A 137 24.59 2.31 7.54
C PRO A 137 23.11 2.63 7.42
N LEU A 138 22.58 3.29 8.44
CA LEU A 138 21.25 3.87 8.35
C LEU A 138 21.43 5.26 7.74
N LYS A 139 20.71 5.55 6.66
CA LYS A 139 20.56 6.92 6.18
C LYS A 139 19.93 7.72 7.32
N ASP A 140 20.70 8.64 7.87
CA ASP A 140 20.39 9.28 9.14
C ASP A 140 19.05 10.01 9.06
N LYS A 141 18.09 9.61 9.91
CA LYS A 141 16.85 10.36 10.18
C LYS A 141 17.09 11.51 11.16
N ARG A 142 18.35 11.90 11.39
CA ARG A 142 18.78 12.98 12.30
C ARG A 142 19.44 14.14 11.53
N LYS A 143 18.63 14.77 10.69
CA LYS A 143 18.42 16.22 10.78
C LYS A 143 17.08 16.41 11.52
N PRO A 144 16.87 17.50 12.27
CA PRO A 144 15.75 17.61 13.20
C PRO A 144 14.42 17.27 12.50
N LYS A 145 13.63 16.46 13.19
CA LYS A 145 12.28 16.07 12.82
C LYS A 145 11.45 17.31 12.48
N THR A 146 11.37 17.71 11.20
CA THR A 146 10.20 18.38 10.61
C THR A 146 10.22 18.10 9.10
N LEU A 147 9.05 17.86 8.52
CA LEU A 147 8.76 17.58 7.10
C LEU A 147 9.07 16.17 6.57
N GLN A 148 8.25 15.19 6.97
CA GLN A 148 7.54 14.35 5.98
C GLN A 148 6.42 13.45 6.57
N GLU A 149 6.10 13.56 7.86
CA GLU A 149 4.91 12.89 8.47
C GLU A 149 3.88 13.85 9.08
N SER A 150 3.79 15.08 8.57
CA SER A 150 2.70 16.01 8.92
C SER A 150 2.08 16.65 7.68
N ARG A 151 1.57 15.84 6.75
CA ARG A 151 0.60 16.36 5.75
C ARG A 151 -0.84 16.35 6.23
N THR A 152 -1.13 15.91 7.46
CA THR A 152 -2.47 16.09 8.04
C THR A 152 -2.40 16.33 9.54
N ASN A 153 -2.30 17.60 9.92
CA ASN A 153 -3.05 18.28 10.98
C ASN A 153 -2.18 19.34 11.67
N ILE A 154 -2.29 20.60 11.22
CA ILE A 154 -2.84 21.71 12.00
C ILE A 154 -2.88 22.95 11.09
N LEU A 155 -4.10 23.46 10.93
CA LEU A 155 -4.45 24.68 10.23
C LEU A 155 -3.72 25.91 10.80
N ARG A 156 -3.41 26.86 9.91
CA ARG A 156 -2.93 28.24 10.15
C ARG A 156 -1.42 28.36 10.40
N LYS A 157 -0.66 28.77 9.38
CA LYS A 157 0.52 29.60 9.62
C LYS A 157 0.40 30.87 8.79
N ARG A 158 0.20 31.95 9.54
CA ARG A 158 0.23 33.34 9.09
C ARG A 158 1.56 33.58 8.38
N ARG A 159 1.57 34.46 7.37
CA ARG A 159 2.81 35.04 6.82
C ARG A 159 3.61 35.58 8.01
N VAL A 160 4.79 35.02 8.25
CA VAL A 160 5.73 35.56 9.23
C VAL A 160 6.39 36.74 8.53
N VAL A 161 6.04 37.95 8.98
CA VAL A 161 6.63 39.20 8.51
C VAL A 161 7.57 39.65 9.60
N ILE A 162 8.86 39.73 9.32
CA ILE A 162 9.81 40.37 10.23
C ILE A 162 9.70 41.87 9.99
N VAL A 163 9.45 42.62 11.05
CA VAL A 163 9.29 44.07 11.00
C VAL A 163 10.42 44.68 11.82
N ASP A 164 11.06 45.69 11.27
CA ASP A 164 12.05 46.49 11.97
C ASP A 164 11.41 47.11 13.23
N PRO A 165 11.95 46.87 14.44
CA PRO A 165 11.41 47.47 15.66
C PRO A 165 11.44 48.99 15.66
N ASP A 166 12.41 49.60 14.98
CA ASP A 166 12.65 51.05 15.00
C ASP A 166 11.86 51.76 13.90
N THR A 167 11.67 51.12 12.74
CA THR A 167 11.01 51.75 11.58
C THR A 167 9.60 51.24 11.30
N GLY A 168 9.20 50.09 11.85
CA GLY A 168 7.89 49.50 11.62
C GLY A 168 7.69 48.94 10.20
N LEU A 169 8.75 48.89 9.39
CA LEU A 169 8.74 48.37 8.02
C LEU A 169 9.16 46.90 7.96
N GLU A 170 8.66 46.18 6.96
CA GLU A 170 9.06 44.79 6.75
C GLU A 170 10.55 44.69 6.36
N MET A 171 11.28 43.72 6.91
CA MET A 171 12.69 43.44 6.63
C MET A 171 12.92 41.96 6.31
N SER A 172 13.97 41.64 5.56
CA SER A 172 14.29 40.26 5.19
C SER A 172 14.84 39.44 6.36
N VAL A 173 14.69 38.11 6.29
CA VAL A 173 15.26 37.16 7.28
C VAL A 173 16.78 37.33 7.41
N ARG A 174 17.47 37.64 6.30
CA ARG A 174 18.91 37.87 6.29
C ARG A 174 19.31 39.19 6.96
N GLU A 175 18.56 40.26 6.74
CA GLU A 175 18.80 41.56 7.39
C GLU A 175 18.54 41.47 8.90
N ALA A 176 17.48 40.77 9.31
CA ALA A 176 17.17 40.52 10.70
C ALA A 176 18.31 39.77 11.42
N TYR A 177 18.94 38.79 10.75
CA TYR A 177 20.09 38.06 11.28
C TYR A 177 21.35 38.92 11.39
N HIS A 178 21.68 39.71 10.36
CA HIS A 178 22.88 40.57 10.38
C HIS A 178 22.75 41.71 11.40
N ARG A 179 21.52 42.12 11.74
CA ARG A 179 21.23 43.09 12.80
C ARG A 179 21.06 42.43 14.17
N GLU A 180 21.35 41.13 14.30
CA GLU A 180 21.26 40.35 15.54
C GLU A 180 19.86 40.35 16.19
N LEU A 181 18.80 40.65 15.41
CA LEU A 181 17.41 40.62 15.87
C LEU A 181 16.87 39.21 15.99
N ILE A 182 17.46 38.26 15.25
CA ILE A 182 17.18 36.83 15.31
C ILE A 182 18.50 36.05 15.38
N ASP A 183 18.49 34.91 16.08
CA ASP A 183 19.68 34.07 16.21
C ASP A 183 19.93 33.22 14.94
N TYR A 184 21.12 32.61 14.86
CA TYR A 184 21.53 31.83 13.69
C TYR A 184 20.63 30.62 13.41
N ASN A 185 20.08 29.99 14.45
CA ASN A 185 19.16 28.86 14.29
C ASN A 185 17.81 29.32 13.73
N THR A 186 17.29 30.45 14.22
CA THR A 186 16.05 31.08 13.75
C THR A 186 16.20 31.60 12.32
N PHE A 187 17.38 32.14 11.97
CA PHE A 187 17.75 32.49 10.61
C PHE A 187 17.67 31.28 9.67
N LEU A 188 18.27 30.14 10.06
CA LEU A 188 18.22 28.90 9.29
C LEU A 188 16.77 28.42 9.10
N ASP A 189 15.98 28.36 10.18
CA ASP A 189 14.60 27.88 10.16
C ASP A 189 13.68 28.75 9.30
N LEU A 190 13.89 30.08 9.30
CA LEU A 190 13.12 31.02 8.48
C LEU A 190 13.62 31.05 7.03
N SER A 191 14.93 30.93 6.79
CA SER A 191 15.51 30.88 5.44
C SER A 191 15.13 29.60 4.70
N GLU A 192 14.97 28.46 5.40
CA GLU A 192 14.45 27.22 4.81
C GLU A 192 12.97 27.34 4.41
N GLN A 193 12.18 28.09 5.18
CA GLN A 193 10.78 28.39 4.85
C GLN A 193 10.65 29.33 3.64
N GLU A 194 11.71 30.09 3.34
CA GLU A 194 11.80 30.94 2.17
C GLU A 194 12.23 30.19 0.90
N CYS A 195 12.55 28.88 0.90
CA CYS A 195 13.11 28.22 -0.30
C CYS A 195 12.14 28.18 -1.50
N GLU A 196 12.48 28.95 -2.54
CA GLU A 196 11.61 29.34 -3.66
C GLU A 196 11.73 28.45 -4.89
N TRP A 197 12.70 27.52 -4.94
CA TRP A 197 13.07 26.81 -6.16
C TRP A 197 12.76 25.31 -6.10
N GLU A 198 12.22 24.76 -7.18
CA GLU A 198 11.86 23.34 -7.31
C GLU A 198 12.32 22.76 -8.66
N GLU A 199 13.03 21.62 -8.68
CA GLU A 199 13.32 20.88 -9.92
C GLU A 199 12.21 19.86 -10.18
N ILE A 200 11.59 19.91 -11.36
CA ILE A 200 10.54 18.98 -11.80
C ILE A 200 10.94 18.31 -13.11
N ALA A 201 10.49 17.08 -13.32
CA ALA A 201 10.64 16.35 -14.58
C ALA A 201 9.31 16.37 -15.35
N ILE A 202 9.28 17.06 -16.49
CA ILE A 202 8.11 17.14 -17.37
C ILE A 202 8.25 16.09 -18.47
N LYS A 203 7.28 15.16 -18.55
CA LYS A 203 7.23 14.15 -19.61
C LYS A 203 6.37 14.65 -20.77
N GLY A 204 6.94 14.66 -21.98
CA GLY A 204 6.27 14.95 -23.23
C GLY A 204 5.38 13.81 -23.71
N SER A 205 4.48 14.12 -24.64
CA SER A 205 3.57 13.18 -25.29
C SER A 205 4.29 12.11 -26.13
N ASP A 206 5.54 12.35 -26.48
CA ASP A 206 6.46 11.45 -27.18
C ASP A 206 7.25 10.52 -26.23
N GLY A 207 7.07 10.65 -24.92
CA GLY A 207 7.83 9.92 -23.91
C GLY A 207 9.19 10.54 -23.56
N SER A 208 9.56 11.67 -24.15
CA SER A 208 10.75 12.44 -23.75
C SER A 208 10.54 13.06 -22.37
N ALA A 209 11.58 13.09 -21.52
CA ALA A 209 11.52 13.75 -20.23
C ALA A 209 12.51 14.92 -20.21
N ARG A 210 12.02 16.13 -19.94
CA ARG A 210 12.84 17.34 -19.76
C ARG A 210 12.79 17.81 -18.33
N LEU A 211 13.93 18.29 -17.83
CA LEU A 211 14.09 18.71 -16.44
C LEU A 211 13.99 20.24 -16.37
N VAL A 212 13.14 20.73 -15.49
CA VAL A 212 12.75 22.14 -15.42
C VAL A 212 12.89 22.64 -13.99
N ILE A 213 13.50 23.80 -13.82
CA ILE A 213 13.59 24.50 -12.54
C ILE A 213 12.48 25.54 -12.47
N VAL A 214 11.71 25.51 -11.38
CA VAL A 214 10.54 26.35 -11.18
C VAL A 214 10.78 27.30 -10.02
N ASP A 215 10.61 28.59 -10.29
CA ASP A 215 10.46 29.62 -9.27
C ASP A 215 9.03 29.56 -8.72
N ARG A 216 8.87 29.24 -7.43
CA ARG A 216 7.59 29.14 -6.74
C ARG A 216 7.00 30.50 -6.37
N LYS A 217 7.77 31.59 -6.37
CA LYS A 217 7.25 32.95 -6.16
C LYS A 217 6.63 33.52 -7.44
N THR A 218 7.31 33.37 -8.56
CA THR A 218 6.89 33.95 -9.85
C THR A 218 6.13 32.95 -10.73
N GLY A 219 6.28 31.65 -10.49
CA GLY A 219 5.79 30.59 -11.37
C GLY A 219 6.63 30.39 -12.63
N THR A 220 7.75 31.10 -12.77
CA THR A 220 8.62 31.03 -13.94
C THR A 220 9.35 29.69 -14.00
N GLN A 221 9.44 29.13 -15.20
CA GLN A 221 10.00 27.82 -15.45
C GLN A 221 11.23 27.95 -16.36
N TYR A 222 12.31 27.28 -16.00
CA TYR A 222 13.59 27.27 -16.71
C TYR A 222 13.93 25.83 -17.10
N ASP A 223 13.84 25.51 -18.38
CA ASP A 223 14.27 24.21 -18.88
C ASP A 223 15.80 24.12 -18.83
N ILE A 224 16.32 23.10 -18.14
CA ILE A 224 17.77 22.95 -17.91
C ILE A 224 18.51 22.74 -19.24
N GLN A 225 17.90 22.03 -20.19
CA GLN A 225 18.49 21.74 -21.49
C GLN A 225 18.48 22.99 -22.39
N ASP A 226 17.38 23.76 -22.39
CA ASP A 226 17.31 25.05 -23.10
C ASP A 226 18.31 26.07 -22.53
N CYS A 227 18.48 26.09 -21.20
CA CYS A 227 19.48 26.95 -20.55
C CYS A 227 20.91 26.59 -20.94
N LEU A 228 21.21 25.31 -21.17
CA LEU A 228 22.51 24.82 -21.62
C LEU A 228 22.76 25.17 -23.10
N GLU A 229 21.76 24.96 -23.96
CA GLU A 229 21.83 25.25 -25.40
C GLU A 229 21.99 26.76 -25.66
N ARG A 230 21.37 27.60 -24.82
CA ARG A 230 21.49 29.05 -24.85
C ARG A 230 22.74 29.60 -24.15
N GLY A 231 23.54 28.73 -23.54
CA GLY A 231 24.77 29.12 -22.82
C GLY A 231 24.52 29.95 -21.55
N ILE A 232 23.30 29.91 -20.99
CA ILE A 232 22.96 30.54 -19.70
C ILE A 232 23.72 29.83 -18.57
N ILE A 233 23.78 28.49 -18.65
CA ILE A 233 24.59 27.63 -17.79
C ILE A 233 25.63 26.88 -18.63
N ASP A 234 26.77 26.53 -18.04
CA ASP A 234 27.77 25.69 -18.67
C ASP A 234 27.65 24.23 -18.21
N GLN A 235 28.24 23.31 -18.97
CA GLN A 235 28.22 21.88 -18.64
C GLN A 235 28.85 21.61 -17.26
N ARG A 236 29.84 22.41 -16.87
CA ARG A 236 30.54 22.29 -15.59
C ARG A 236 29.62 22.59 -14.40
N SER A 237 28.81 23.65 -14.46
CA SER A 237 27.82 23.98 -13.41
C SER A 237 26.75 22.91 -13.30
N LEU A 238 26.29 22.35 -14.43
CA LEU A 238 25.34 21.24 -14.42
C LEU A 238 25.95 19.98 -13.79
N ASP A 239 27.19 19.64 -14.12
CA ASP A 239 27.90 18.49 -13.55
C ASP A 239 28.13 18.67 -12.03
N GLN A 240 28.47 19.88 -11.58
CA GLN A 240 28.60 20.20 -10.15
C GLN A 240 27.27 20.11 -9.40
N TYR A 241 26.18 20.55 -10.02
CA TYR A 241 24.82 20.38 -9.49
C TYR A 241 24.45 18.90 -9.39
N ARG A 242 24.69 18.09 -10.44
CA ARG A 242 24.41 16.65 -10.45
C ARG A 242 25.29 15.86 -9.48
N ALA A 243 26.53 16.28 -9.27
CA ALA A 243 27.43 15.73 -8.26
C ALA A 243 27.07 16.18 -6.82
N GLY A 244 26.08 17.05 -6.64
CA GLY A 244 25.64 17.57 -5.35
C GLY A 244 26.64 18.55 -4.70
N THR A 245 27.60 19.07 -5.48
CA THR A 245 28.58 20.05 -5.01
C THR A 245 28.01 21.48 -5.04
N LEU A 246 27.01 21.72 -5.89
CA LEU A 246 26.26 22.98 -6.00
C LEU A 246 24.81 22.75 -5.53
N THR A 247 24.26 23.65 -4.70
CA THR A 247 22.88 23.51 -4.20
C THR A 247 21.84 23.97 -5.24
N LEU A 248 20.58 23.52 -5.13
CA LEU A 248 19.49 23.91 -6.03
C LEU A 248 19.30 25.43 -6.08
N THR A 249 19.33 26.11 -4.94
CA THR A 249 19.23 27.57 -4.88
C THR A 249 20.42 28.25 -5.58
N GLN A 250 21.65 27.77 -5.34
CA GLN A 250 22.84 28.32 -6.01
C GLN A 250 22.83 28.07 -7.52
N PHE A 251 22.28 26.95 -7.96
CA PHE A 251 22.12 26.62 -9.37
C PHE A 251 21.03 27.47 -10.03
N ALA A 252 19.89 27.67 -9.36
CA ALA A 252 18.83 28.56 -9.81
C ALA A 252 19.25 30.03 -9.84
N ASP A 253 20.07 30.48 -8.90
CA ASP A 253 20.67 31.82 -8.89
C ASP A 253 21.60 32.01 -10.11
N GLN A 254 22.33 30.98 -10.54
CA GLN A 254 23.16 31.06 -11.76
C GLN A 254 22.31 31.18 -13.04
N ILE A 255 21.16 30.51 -13.07
CA ILE A 255 20.19 30.61 -14.18
C ILE A 255 19.57 32.02 -14.20
N THR A 256 19.11 32.51 -13.06
CA THR A 256 18.39 33.80 -12.98
C THR A 256 19.31 35.02 -13.09
N SER A 257 20.47 35.03 -12.41
CA SER A 257 21.41 36.15 -12.44
C SER A 257 21.96 36.47 -13.83
N ARG A 258 21.96 35.49 -14.74
CA ARG A 258 22.38 35.66 -16.14
C ARG A 258 21.23 35.97 -17.10
N THR A 259 19.99 35.73 -16.69
CA THR A 259 18.79 36.16 -17.44
C THR A 259 18.43 37.62 -17.20
N SER A 260 18.86 38.23 -16.09
CA SER A 260 18.62 39.65 -15.78
C SER A 260 19.31 40.65 -16.72
N GLY A 261 20.10 40.19 -17.69
CA GLY A 261 20.76 41.01 -18.70
C GLY A 261 20.08 41.04 -20.08
N SER A 262 18.98 40.32 -20.28
CA SER A 262 18.27 40.26 -21.56
C SER A 262 16.76 40.31 -21.32
N GLU A 263 16.16 41.50 -21.45
CA GLU A 263 14.72 41.64 -21.65
C GLU A 263 14.31 40.76 -22.84
N MET A 264 13.38 39.82 -22.67
CA MET A 264 12.48 39.48 -23.76
C MET A 264 11.21 38.77 -23.29
N MET A 265 10.12 39.52 -23.44
CA MET A 265 8.72 39.12 -23.43
C MET A 265 8.47 38.12 -24.58
N ILE A 266 7.94 36.93 -24.30
CA ILE A 266 7.30 36.14 -25.37
C ILE A 266 5.85 36.62 -25.47
N SER A 267 5.65 37.47 -26.47
CA SER A 267 4.38 38.05 -26.90
C SER A 267 3.46 37.01 -27.53
N ALA A 268 2.18 37.09 -27.16
CA ALA A 268 1.08 36.53 -27.92
C ALA A 268 0.80 37.42 -29.15
N SER A 269 0.84 36.83 -30.36
CA SER A 269 0.21 37.27 -31.62
C SER A 269 0.95 36.59 -32.78
N ASN A 270 0.40 36.27 -33.93
CA ASN A 270 -0.93 36.14 -34.52
C ASN A 270 -0.64 35.50 -35.90
N VAL A 271 -1.58 34.76 -36.47
CA VAL A 271 -1.93 34.94 -37.89
C VAL A 271 -3.39 34.55 -38.05
N ASP A 272 -4.19 35.61 -38.13
CA ASP A 272 -5.54 35.66 -38.67
C ASP A 272 -5.53 35.27 -40.16
N ASP A 273 -6.67 34.78 -40.64
CA ASP A 273 -7.21 35.23 -41.94
C ASP A 273 -8.74 35.29 -41.87
N MET A 274 -9.19 36.42 -41.31
CA MET A 274 -10.17 37.40 -41.78
C MET A 274 -11.29 37.04 -42.80
N VAL A 275 -12.49 37.52 -42.44
CA VAL A 275 -13.58 38.15 -43.24
C VAL A 275 -14.96 37.46 -43.24
N THR A 276 -15.79 38.05 -42.38
CA THR A 276 -17.23 38.38 -42.39
C THR A 276 -18.11 38.14 -43.63
N CYS A 277 -19.37 37.77 -43.34
CA CYS A 277 -20.66 38.26 -43.90
C CYS A 277 -21.59 37.20 -44.55
N SER A 278 -22.76 37.06 -43.91
CA SER A 278 -24.09 36.88 -44.52
C SER A 278 -24.55 35.51 -45.02
N SER A 279 -25.62 35.00 -44.37
CA SER A 279 -26.63 34.07 -44.92
C SER A 279 -27.30 34.65 -46.20
N PRO A 280 -28.16 33.92 -46.97
CA PRO A 280 -28.76 32.60 -46.72
C PRO A 280 -28.86 31.66 -47.96
N THR A 281 -29.60 30.56 -47.77
CA THR A 281 -30.46 29.83 -48.74
C THR A 281 -29.91 28.63 -49.55
N GLN A 282 -30.36 27.45 -49.08
CA GLN A 282 -31.10 26.39 -49.77
C GLN A 282 -30.53 25.66 -51.01
N ALA A 283 -30.40 24.34 -50.81
CA ALA A 283 -31.01 23.24 -51.58
C ALA A 283 -30.31 22.66 -52.84
N THR A 284 -29.78 21.44 -52.63
CA THR A 284 -29.99 20.18 -53.40
C THR A 284 -29.47 20.08 -54.87
N PRO A 285 -29.50 18.91 -55.53
CA PRO A 285 -28.47 17.87 -55.40
C PRO A 285 -27.97 17.32 -56.77
N SER A 286 -26.85 16.59 -56.80
CA SER A 286 -26.65 15.44 -57.72
C SER A 286 -25.37 14.65 -57.39
N SER A 287 -25.59 13.37 -57.07
CA SER A 287 -24.61 12.26 -57.05
C SER A 287 -24.33 11.77 -58.50
N PRO A 288 -23.37 10.83 -58.81
CA PRO A 288 -22.84 9.79 -57.91
C PRO A 288 -21.35 9.34 -58.05
N THR A 289 -20.94 8.54 -57.04
CA THR A 289 -19.90 7.46 -57.03
C THR A 289 -18.42 7.89 -56.99
N VAL A 290 -17.52 7.42 -56.09
CA VAL A 290 -17.20 6.04 -55.65
C VAL A 290 -16.68 5.98 -54.19
N ARG A 291 -16.94 4.84 -53.54
CA ARG A 291 -16.80 4.42 -52.13
C ARG A 291 -15.40 4.54 -51.47
N ARG A 292 -15.39 4.86 -50.16
CA ARG A 292 -14.75 4.05 -49.09
C ARG A 292 -15.55 4.15 -47.78
N ARG A 293 -15.73 3.00 -47.13
CA ARG A 293 -16.64 2.73 -46.00
C ARG A 293 -16.01 3.15 -44.67
N PHE A 294 -16.74 3.94 -43.87
CA PHE A 294 -16.68 3.90 -42.41
C PHE A 294 -18.09 3.67 -41.88
N SER A 295 -18.26 2.62 -41.08
CA SER A 295 -19.51 2.27 -40.42
C SER A 295 -19.80 3.29 -39.30
N SER A 296 -20.86 4.07 -39.48
CA SER A 296 -21.49 4.88 -38.44
C SER A 296 -22.14 3.97 -37.40
N ILE A 297 -21.69 4.05 -36.15
CA ILE A 297 -22.42 3.49 -35.00
C ILE A 297 -23.57 4.45 -34.69
N SER A 298 -24.79 3.94 -34.84
CA SER A 298 -26.01 4.60 -34.40
C SER A 298 -26.04 4.63 -32.87
N ILE A 299 -26.05 5.82 -32.28
CA ILE A 299 -26.31 5.99 -30.84
C ILE A 299 -27.82 5.90 -30.65
N THR A 300 -28.30 4.71 -30.32
CA THR A 300 -29.63 4.53 -29.73
C THR A 300 -29.58 5.09 -28.32
N VAL A 301 -30.29 6.20 -28.08
CA VAL A 301 -30.52 6.73 -26.73
C VAL A 301 -31.45 5.76 -26.00
N SER A 302 -30.85 4.86 -25.22
CA SER A 302 -31.57 4.10 -24.21
C SER A 302 -31.99 5.05 -23.07
N PRO A 303 -33.10 4.79 -22.37
CA PRO A 303 -33.52 5.60 -21.21
C PRO A 303 -32.42 5.64 -20.13
N PRO A 304 -32.37 6.66 -19.26
CA PRO A 304 -31.35 6.76 -18.23
C PRO A 304 -31.40 5.51 -17.35
N GLU A 305 -30.28 4.79 -17.29
CA GLU A 305 -30.13 3.62 -16.44
C GLU A 305 -30.49 4.00 -15.00
N MET A 306 -31.50 3.33 -14.45
CA MET A 306 -31.78 3.40 -13.02
C MET A 306 -30.55 2.86 -12.30
N PHE A 307 -29.96 3.65 -11.40
CA PHE A 307 -28.83 3.22 -10.59
C PHE A 307 -29.23 1.96 -9.80
N ASP A 308 -28.62 0.82 -10.12
CA ASP A 308 -28.69 -0.36 -9.26
C ASP A 308 -27.74 -0.09 -8.08
N ASP A 309 -28.28 0.52 -7.02
CA ASP A 309 -27.54 0.93 -5.82
C ASP A 309 -27.02 -0.33 -5.10
N GLN A 310 -25.82 -0.79 -5.50
CA GLN A 310 -25.22 -1.95 -4.89
C GLN A 310 -24.72 -1.61 -3.49
N SER A 311 -25.14 -2.41 -2.50
CA SER A 311 -24.64 -2.31 -1.13
C SER A 311 -23.15 -2.65 -1.08
N PRO A 312 -22.30 -1.83 -0.42
CA PRO A 312 -20.90 -2.17 -0.20
C PRO A 312 -20.77 -3.42 0.68
N VAL A 313 -19.55 -3.94 0.82
CA VAL A 313 -19.25 -5.01 1.78
C VAL A 313 -19.63 -4.54 3.19
N ALA A 314 -20.70 -5.11 3.75
CA ALA A 314 -21.31 -4.72 5.01
C ALA A 314 -20.68 -5.43 6.21
N ALA A 315 -20.37 -6.71 6.05
CA ALA A 315 -19.94 -7.57 7.15
C ALA A 315 -18.96 -8.66 6.70
N ILE A 316 -18.39 -9.36 7.67
CA ILE A 316 -17.58 -10.56 7.45
C ILE A 316 -18.41 -11.78 7.85
N PHE A 317 -18.42 -12.80 7.01
CA PHE A 317 -19.01 -14.09 7.33
C PHE A 317 -17.90 -15.09 7.65
N ASP A 318 -17.79 -15.46 8.93
CA ASP A 318 -16.82 -16.45 9.38
C ASP A 318 -17.32 -17.85 9.00
N THR A 319 -16.66 -18.50 8.05
CA THR A 319 -17.07 -19.83 7.58
C THR A 319 -16.74 -20.95 8.56
N GLU A 320 -15.91 -20.69 9.57
CA GLU A 320 -15.55 -21.67 10.61
C GLU A 320 -16.61 -21.68 11.72
N THR A 321 -17.02 -20.51 12.21
CA THR A 321 -18.05 -20.40 13.25
C THR A 321 -19.47 -20.27 12.69
N LEU A 322 -19.61 -20.05 11.38
CA LEU A 322 -20.88 -19.75 10.69
C LEU A 322 -21.58 -18.50 11.23
N GLU A 323 -20.79 -17.50 11.63
CA GLU A 323 -21.29 -16.26 12.21
C GLU A 323 -21.13 -15.08 11.24
N LYS A 324 -22.16 -14.22 11.19
CA LYS A 324 -22.04 -12.85 10.67
C LYS A 324 -21.43 -11.97 11.75
N ILE A 325 -20.27 -11.39 11.47
CA ILE A 325 -19.53 -10.53 12.40
C ILE A 325 -19.20 -9.18 11.76
N THR A 326 -18.94 -8.18 12.60
CA THR A 326 -18.48 -6.87 12.13
C THR A 326 -17.06 -6.95 11.57
N ILE A 327 -16.70 -6.02 10.68
CA ILE A 327 -15.34 -5.95 10.14
C ILE A 327 -14.29 -5.79 11.27
N PRO A 328 -14.51 -4.94 12.30
CA PRO A 328 -13.57 -4.85 13.43
C PRO A 328 -13.51 -6.10 14.31
N GLU A 329 -14.59 -6.86 14.46
CA GLU A 329 -14.55 -8.17 15.13
C GLU A 329 -13.66 -9.13 14.33
N GLY A 330 -13.78 -9.17 13.01
CA GLY A 330 -12.90 -9.97 12.14
C GLY A 330 -11.41 -9.58 12.25
N LEU A 331 -11.12 -8.29 12.49
CA LEU A 331 -9.78 -7.82 12.82
C LEU A 331 -9.31 -8.33 14.20
N ARG A 332 -10.15 -8.22 15.23
CA ARG A 332 -9.83 -8.71 16.58
C ARG A 332 -9.59 -10.22 16.63
N ARG A 333 -10.32 -10.98 15.82
CA ARG A 333 -10.16 -12.44 15.67
C ARG A 333 -8.96 -12.85 14.81
N GLY A 334 -8.27 -11.91 14.16
CA GLY A 334 -7.15 -12.24 13.27
C GLY A 334 -7.58 -13.02 12.03
N ILE A 335 -8.80 -12.81 11.52
CA ILE A 335 -9.22 -13.39 10.24
C ILE A 335 -9.14 -12.36 9.10
N VAL A 336 -9.17 -11.08 9.45
CA VAL A 336 -8.96 -9.92 8.56
C VAL A 336 -7.78 -9.08 9.07
N ASP A 337 -6.93 -8.58 8.18
CA ASP A 337 -5.83 -7.69 8.56
C ASP A 337 -6.26 -6.22 8.71
N THR A 338 -5.44 -5.43 9.39
CA THR A 338 -5.73 -4.03 9.67
C THR A 338 -5.95 -3.20 8.40
N ILE A 339 -5.19 -3.46 7.33
CA ILE A 339 -5.32 -2.71 6.08
C ILE A 339 -6.65 -3.07 5.42
N THR A 340 -6.93 -4.37 5.25
CA THR A 340 -8.21 -4.83 4.67
C THR A 340 -9.40 -4.32 5.47
N ALA A 341 -9.37 -4.44 6.80
CA ALA A 341 -10.44 -3.93 7.66
C ALA A 341 -10.67 -2.42 7.47
N GLN A 342 -9.58 -1.63 7.45
CA GLN A 342 -9.68 -0.20 7.21
C GLN A 342 -10.25 0.11 5.82
N ARG A 343 -9.80 -0.58 4.75
CA ARG A 343 -10.29 -0.32 3.39
C ARG A 343 -11.77 -0.68 3.22
N LEU A 344 -12.23 -1.77 3.84
CA LEU A 344 -13.65 -2.14 3.82
C LEU A 344 -14.51 -1.09 4.54
N LEU A 345 -14.04 -0.58 5.69
CA LEU A 345 -14.73 0.50 6.42
C LEU A 345 -14.66 1.85 5.70
N GLU A 346 -13.56 2.15 5.00
CA GLU A 346 -13.47 3.34 4.13
C GLU A 346 -14.51 3.27 3.01
N ALA A 347 -14.71 2.09 2.40
CA ALA A 347 -15.74 1.90 1.38
C ALA A 347 -17.15 2.13 1.93
N GLN A 348 -17.45 1.70 3.16
CA GLN A 348 -18.73 2.01 3.82
C GLN A 348 -18.88 3.52 4.06
N ALA A 349 -17.85 4.15 4.65
CA ALA A 349 -17.88 5.57 4.99
C ALA A 349 -18.01 6.48 3.76
N CYS A 350 -17.37 6.16 2.64
CA CYS A 350 -17.45 6.96 1.42
C CYS A 350 -18.67 6.67 0.54
N THR A 351 -19.54 5.73 0.91
CA THR A 351 -20.75 5.36 0.16
C THR A 351 -22.05 5.54 0.93
N GLY A 352 -22.00 6.02 2.17
CA GLY A 352 -23.19 6.44 2.92
C GLY A 352 -23.10 6.33 4.44
N GLY A 353 -22.06 5.70 4.99
CA GLY A 353 -21.89 5.54 6.44
C GLY A 353 -21.51 4.12 6.83
N ILE A 354 -21.18 3.93 8.11
CA ILE A 354 -20.79 2.63 8.64
C ILE A 354 -22.02 1.76 8.78
N ILE A 355 -21.98 0.55 8.24
CA ILE A 355 -23.14 -0.35 8.27
C ILE A 355 -23.12 -1.13 9.59
N ASN A 356 -24.23 -1.11 10.31
CA ASN A 356 -24.46 -2.03 11.43
C ASN A 356 -24.93 -3.39 10.87
N PRO A 357 -24.15 -4.47 10.99
CA PRO A 357 -24.52 -5.77 10.41
C PRO A 357 -25.75 -6.43 11.06
N ALA A 358 -26.14 -6.00 12.26
CA ALA A 358 -27.31 -6.53 12.94
C ALA A 358 -28.61 -5.91 12.41
N THR A 359 -28.61 -4.60 12.17
CA THR A 359 -29.81 -3.84 11.77
C THR A 359 -29.86 -3.51 10.28
N GLY A 360 -28.72 -3.54 9.59
CA GLY A 360 -28.55 -3.02 8.22
C GLY A 360 -28.51 -1.50 8.13
N GLU A 361 -28.61 -0.79 9.26
CA GLU A 361 -28.64 0.67 9.31
C GLU A 361 -27.26 1.27 8.97
N ARG A 362 -27.27 2.40 8.27
CA ARG A 362 -26.09 3.20 7.96
C ARG A 362 -25.93 4.30 9.01
N LEU A 363 -24.84 4.25 9.76
CA LEU A 363 -24.54 5.13 10.86
C LEU A 363 -23.47 6.16 10.48
N LEU A 364 -23.55 7.34 11.10
CA LEU A 364 -22.44 8.29 11.08
C LEU A 364 -21.27 7.74 11.91
N LEU A 365 -20.07 8.26 11.67
CA LEU A 365 -18.88 7.80 12.41
C LEU A 365 -19.04 7.93 13.93
N GLN A 366 -19.65 9.02 14.41
CA GLN A 366 -19.86 9.23 15.85
C GLN A 366 -20.83 8.21 16.44
N ASP A 367 -21.94 7.92 15.74
CA ASP A 367 -22.92 6.93 16.18
C ASP A 367 -22.34 5.52 16.17
N ALA A 368 -21.53 5.20 15.16
CA ALA A 368 -20.83 3.91 15.08
C ALA A 368 -19.80 3.73 16.23
N VAL A 369 -19.16 4.81 16.70
CA VAL A 369 -18.30 4.80 17.90
C VAL A 369 -19.14 4.62 19.17
N HIS A 370 -20.25 5.34 19.32
CA HIS A 370 -21.15 5.20 20.47
C HIS A 370 -21.73 3.78 20.58
N GLN A 371 -22.04 3.15 19.45
CA GLN A 371 -22.48 1.75 19.40
C GLN A 371 -21.32 0.74 19.48
N SER A 372 -20.08 1.18 19.68
CA SER A 372 -18.88 0.32 19.76
C SER A 372 -18.67 -0.60 18.54
N ILE A 373 -19.19 -0.19 17.38
CA ILE A 373 -18.96 -0.90 16.12
C ILE A 373 -17.54 -0.65 15.63
N ILE A 374 -17.07 0.60 15.76
CA ILE A 374 -15.69 1.02 15.50
C ILE A 374 -15.11 1.74 16.72
N ASP A 375 -13.78 1.77 16.84
CA ASP A 375 -13.10 2.55 17.88
C ASP A 375 -12.78 3.99 17.41
N GLU A 376 -12.43 4.86 18.35
CA GLU A 376 -12.08 6.26 18.08
C GLU A 376 -10.87 6.38 17.13
N SER A 377 -9.91 5.45 17.25
CA SER A 377 -8.73 5.40 16.37
C SER A 377 -9.13 5.15 14.91
N MET A 378 -10.01 4.18 14.66
CA MET A 378 -10.53 3.90 13.32
C MET A 378 -11.41 5.04 12.82
N ALA A 379 -12.28 5.60 13.66
CA ALA A 379 -13.12 6.74 13.28
C ALA A 379 -12.27 7.92 12.76
N ASN A 380 -11.13 8.21 13.41
CA ASN A 380 -10.20 9.23 12.94
C ASN A 380 -9.59 8.92 11.56
N LYS A 381 -9.28 7.65 11.28
CA LYS A 381 -8.78 7.20 9.96
C LYS A 381 -9.84 7.27 8.86
N LEU A 382 -11.13 7.16 9.20
CA LEU A 382 -12.25 7.15 8.26
C LEU A 382 -12.79 8.53 7.90
N LYS A 383 -12.36 9.60 8.59
CA LYS A 383 -12.79 10.99 8.31
C LYS A 383 -12.65 11.41 6.84
N PRO A 384 -11.55 11.12 6.11
CA PRO A 384 -11.44 11.46 4.70
C PRO A 384 -12.47 10.75 3.82
N ALA A 385 -12.77 9.48 4.13
CA ALA A 385 -13.78 8.70 3.42
C ALA A 385 -15.19 9.25 3.68
N GLN A 386 -15.52 9.62 4.92
CA GLN A 386 -16.79 10.29 5.24
C GLN A 386 -16.94 11.62 4.48
N LYS A 387 -15.85 12.40 4.36
CA LYS A 387 -15.87 13.64 3.56
C LYS A 387 -16.06 13.38 2.06
N ALA A 388 -15.56 12.25 1.54
CA ALA A 388 -15.81 11.86 0.15
C ALA A 388 -17.31 11.59 -0.13
N TYR A 389 -18.10 11.24 0.90
CA TYR A 389 -19.56 11.16 0.81
C TYR A 389 -20.26 12.51 1.07
N ALA A 390 -19.93 13.17 2.19
CA ALA A 390 -20.60 14.39 2.64
C ALA A 390 -20.20 15.65 1.85
N GLY A 391 -19.05 15.61 1.16
CA GLY A 391 -18.42 16.72 0.46
C GLY A 391 -17.27 17.36 1.24
N PHE A 392 -16.22 17.75 0.54
CA PHE A 392 -15.12 18.56 1.08
C PHE A 392 -15.55 20.04 1.05
N GLU A 393 -15.97 20.56 2.21
CA GLU A 393 -16.42 21.94 2.34
C GLU A 393 -15.24 22.91 2.42
N ASP A 394 -15.22 23.88 1.50
CA ASP A 394 -14.31 25.01 1.56
C ASP A 394 -14.77 26.03 2.61
N VAL A 395 -13.87 26.34 3.54
CA VAL A 395 -14.11 27.27 4.65
C VAL A 395 -14.51 28.66 4.14
N LYS A 396 -13.96 29.11 3.01
CA LYS A 396 -14.18 30.45 2.45
C LYS A 396 -15.44 30.51 1.61
N THR A 397 -15.58 29.58 0.66
CA THR A 397 -16.66 29.63 -0.34
C THR A 397 -17.92 28.88 0.10
N LYS A 398 -17.83 28.06 1.17
CA LYS A 398 -18.89 27.13 1.61
C LYS A 398 -19.32 26.12 0.54
N ARG A 399 -18.59 26.07 -0.58
CA ARG A 399 -18.79 25.08 -1.63
C ARG A 399 -18.32 23.72 -1.15
N LYS A 400 -19.12 22.70 -1.39
CA LYS A 400 -18.76 21.31 -1.18
C LYS A 400 -18.23 20.72 -2.47
N MET A 401 -17.00 20.19 -2.42
CA MET A 401 -16.36 19.50 -3.54
C MET A 401 -16.55 17.99 -3.43
N SER A 402 -16.71 17.34 -4.59
CA SER A 402 -16.70 15.88 -4.70
C SER A 402 -15.32 15.30 -4.39
N ALA A 403 -15.23 13.98 -4.23
CA ALA A 403 -13.95 13.31 -4.04
C ALA A 403 -12.99 13.53 -5.23
N ALA A 404 -13.52 13.57 -6.46
CA ALA A 404 -12.73 13.78 -7.67
C ALA A 404 -12.16 15.20 -7.75
N GLU A 405 -13.00 16.21 -7.46
CA GLU A 405 -12.56 17.61 -7.37
C GLU A 405 -11.54 17.80 -6.24
N ALA A 406 -11.75 17.16 -5.08
CA ALA A 406 -10.80 17.24 -3.96
C ALA A 406 -9.43 16.64 -4.30
N VAL A 407 -9.35 15.63 -5.17
CA VAL A 407 -8.06 15.11 -5.68
C VAL A 407 -7.41 16.14 -6.60
N LYS A 408 -8.17 16.71 -7.54
CA LYS A 408 -7.68 17.72 -8.50
C LYS A 408 -7.14 18.96 -7.80
N GLU A 409 -7.84 19.41 -6.76
CA GLU A 409 -7.44 20.57 -5.94
C GLU A 409 -6.40 20.22 -4.87
N THR A 410 -5.95 18.95 -4.78
CA THR A 410 -4.95 18.44 -3.83
C THR A 410 -5.36 18.42 -2.34
N TRP A 411 -6.67 18.43 -2.06
CA TRP A 411 -7.25 18.32 -0.71
C TRP A 411 -7.31 16.87 -0.23
N LEU A 412 -7.32 15.93 -1.17
CA LEU A 412 -7.32 14.49 -0.93
C LEU A 412 -6.14 13.85 -1.67
N PRO A 413 -5.29 13.05 -1.00
CA PRO A 413 -4.20 12.35 -1.67
C PRO A 413 -4.70 11.47 -2.81
N TYR A 414 -3.96 11.43 -3.91
CA TYR A 414 -4.36 10.74 -5.13
C TYR A 414 -4.72 9.27 -4.88
N GLU A 415 -3.93 8.54 -4.08
CA GLU A 415 -4.16 7.13 -3.79
C GLU A 415 -5.43 6.90 -2.98
N ALA A 416 -5.76 7.82 -2.07
CA ALA A 416 -7.00 7.75 -1.29
C ALA A 416 -8.21 8.10 -2.15
N GLY A 417 -8.10 9.17 -2.95
CA GLY A 417 -9.18 9.59 -3.83
C GLY A 417 -9.48 8.57 -4.92
N GLN A 418 -8.47 8.00 -5.58
CA GLN A 418 -8.65 6.93 -6.55
C GLN A 418 -9.42 5.75 -5.94
N ARG A 419 -9.05 5.30 -4.73
CA ARG A 419 -9.77 4.22 -4.03
C ARG A 419 -11.22 4.60 -3.71
N PHE A 420 -11.47 5.81 -3.22
CA PHE A 420 -12.84 6.23 -2.90
C PHE A 420 -13.72 6.34 -4.15
N LEU A 421 -13.16 6.82 -5.26
CA LEU A 421 -13.86 6.86 -6.55
C LEU A 421 -14.17 5.44 -7.07
N GLU A 422 -13.23 4.50 -6.94
CA GLU A 422 -13.47 3.08 -7.24
C GLU A 422 -14.59 2.51 -6.38
N PHE A 423 -14.58 2.75 -5.06
CA PHE A 423 -15.64 2.30 -4.16
C PHE A 423 -17.00 2.86 -4.54
N GLN A 424 -17.10 4.17 -4.79
CA GLN A 424 -18.34 4.82 -5.22
C GLN A 424 -18.84 4.24 -6.54
N TYR A 425 -17.98 4.19 -7.56
CA TYR A 425 -18.31 3.64 -8.88
C TYR A 425 -18.85 2.21 -8.80
N LEU A 426 -18.19 1.34 -8.02
CA LEU A 426 -18.61 -0.06 -7.83
C LEU A 426 -19.91 -0.22 -7.04
N THR A 427 -20.36 0.83 -6.34
CA THR A 427 -21.63 0.87 -5.60
C THR A 427 -22.73 1.67 -6.31
N GLY A 428 -22.63 1.81 -7.63
CA GLY A 428 -23.68 2.43 -8.45
C GLY A 428 -23.36 3.84 -8.96
N GLY A 429 -22.13 4.33 -8.84
CA GLY A 429 -21.70 5.59 -9.47
C GLY A 429 -21.09 6.60 -8.50
N LEU A 430 -20.64 7.74 -9.02
CA LEU A 430 -19.97 8.77 -8.21
C LEU A 430 -20.98 9.53 -7.36
N ILE A 431 -20.53 10.05 -6.22
CA ILE A 431 -21.43 10.68 -5.25
C ILE A 431 -21.36 12.20 -5.36
N GLU A 432 -22.53 12.81 -5.52
CA GLU A 432 -22.69 14.24 -5.43
C GLU A 432 -22.58 14.70 -3.97
N PRO A 433 -21.66 15.65 -3.68
CA PRO A 433 -21.40 16.07 -2.32
C PRO A 433 -22.63 16.75 -1.70
N GLY A 434 -23.04 16.30 -0.52
CA GLY A 434 -24.10 16.91 0.28
C GLY A 434 -25.52 16.47 -0.07
N THR A 435 -25.78 15.95 -1.27
CA THR A 435 -27.07 15.35 -1.65
C THR A 435 -27.04 13.82 -1.52
N GLY A 436 -25.86 13.21 -1.60
CA GLY A 436 -25.70 11.75 -1.61
C GLY A 436 -26.15 11.11 -2.93
N ARG A 437 -26.57 11.91 -3.91
CA ARG A 437 -27.09 11.45 -5.20
C ARG A 437 -25.98 10.79 -6.02
N ARG A 438 -26.30 9.69 -6.69
CA ARG A 438 -25.40 9.03 -7.65
C ARG A 438 -25.37 9.77 -8.98
N ILE A 439 -24.18 9.83 -9.56
CA ILE A 439 -23.85 10.52 -10.82
C ILE A 439 -23.08 9.54 -11.71
N THR A 440 -23.42 9.50 -13.00
CA THR A 440 -22.72 8.66 -13.98
C THR A 440 -21.35 9.23 -14.35
N ILE A 441 -20.50 8.41 -14.96
CA ILE A 441 -19.17 8.84 -15.39
C ILE A 441 -19.27 9.95 -16.45
N GLU A 442 -20.23 9.85 -17.37
CA GLU A 442 -20.46 10.81 -18.46
C GLU A 442 -20.89 12.18 -17.89
N GLU A 443 -21.74 12.17 -16.87
CA GLU A 443 -22.14 13.38 -16.15
C GLU A 443 -20.97 13.98 -15.38
N ALA A 444 -20.15 13.16 -14.73
CA ALA A 444 -18.97 13.61 -14.01
C ALA A 444 -17.93 14.26 -14.94
N ILE A 445 -17.73 13.73 -16.15
CA ILE A 445 -16.89 14.34 -17.19
C ILE A 445 -17.48 15.69 -17.62
N ARG A 446 -18.80 15.75 -17.87
CA ARG A 446 -19.45 17.00 -18.30
C ARG A 446 -19.34 18.11 -17.26
N ARG A 447 -19.34 17.75 -15.97
CA ARG A 447 -19.13 18.67 -14.83
C ARG A 447 -17.64 18.98 -14.58
N GLY A 448 -16.72 18.36 -15.30
CA GLY A 448 -15.28 18.56 -15.14
C GLY A 448 -14.69 17.93 -13.88
N TRP A 449 -15.40 16.99 -13.26
CA TRP A 449 -14.91 16.24 -12.09
C TRP A 449 -13.85 15.22 -12.47
N LEU A 450 -14.02 14.59 -13.64
CA LEU A 450 -13.09 13.63 -14.21
C LEU A 450 -12.66 14.06 -15.61
N ASP A 451 -11.44 13.71 -15.98
CA ASP A 451 -10.97 13.72 -17.36
C ASP A 451 -11.26 12.36 -18.03
N GLY A 452 -11.07 12.29 -19.35
CA GLY A 452 -11.29 11.05 -20.10
C GLY A 452 -10.40 9.90 -19.61
N GLN A 453 -9.17 10.20 -19.17
CA GLN A 453 -8.25 9.20 -18.65
C GLN A 453 -8.70 8.65 -17.29
N GLY A 454 -9.12 9.52 -16.36
CA GLY A 454 -9.66 9.12 -15.06
C GLY A 454 -10.95 8.33 -15.17
N ALA A 455 -11.83 8.70 -16.11
CA ALA A 455 -13.02 7.93 -16.44
C ALA A 455 -12.68 6.53 -16.96
N GLN A 456 -11.77 6.42 -17.93
CA GLN A 456 -11.32 5.13 -18.46
C GLN A 456 -10.69 4.24 -17.38
N LYS A 457 -9.90 4.84 -16.48
CA LYS A 457 -9.27 4.13 -15.36
C LYS A 457 -10.30 3.59 -14.36
N LEU A 458 -11.36 4.34 -14.07
CA LEU A 458 -12.44 3.88 -13.18
C LEU A 458 -13.27 2.77 -13.85
N GLN A 459 -13.53 2.86 -15.15
CA GLN A 459 -14.27 1.84 -15.90
C GLN A 459 -13.48 0.55 -16.10
N ASP A 460 -12.14 0.60 -16.10
CA ASP A 460 -11.27 -0.58 -16.20
C ASP A 460 -11.20 -1.39 -14.90
N THR A 461 -12.34 -1.98 -14.53
CA THR A 461 -12.53 -2.77 -13.30
C THR A 461 -11.60 -3.98 -13.19
N ARG A 462 -11.05 -4.48 -14.30
CA ARG A 462 -10.12 -5.62 -14.32
C ARG A 462 -8.73 -5.23 -13.78
N ASN A 463 -8.35 -3.97 -13.93
CA ASN A 463 -7.05 -3.43 -13.53
C ASN A 463 -7.14 -2.52 -12.30
N HIS A 464 -8.27 -2.53 -11.58
CA HIS A 464 -8.38 -1.88 -10.28
C HIS A 464 -7.30 -2.39 -9.32
N GLN A 465 -6.79 -1.49 -8.49
CA GLN A 465 -5.62 -1.78 -7.67
C GLN A 465 -5.98 -2.79 -6.55
N LYS A 466 -5.12 -3.80 -6.37
CA LYS A 466 -5.34 -4.90 -5.42
C LYS A 466 -4.95 -4.52 -3.98
N ASN A 467 -5.77 -3.66 -3.39
CA ASN A 467 -5.53 -3.03 -2.10
C ASN A 467 -6.04 -3.83 -0.88
N LEU A 468 -6.66 -5.00 -1.09
CA LEU A 468 -7.19 -5.85 -0.03
C LEU A 468 -6.46 -7.19 0.01
N THR A 469 -6.48 -7.83 1.17
CA THR A 469 -6.14 -9.25 1.31
C THR A 469 -7.43 -10.04 1.52
N CYS A 470 -7.75 -10.97 0.64
CA CYS A 470 -8.97 -11.77 0.72
C CYS A 470 -9.00 -12.55 2.06
N PRO A 471 -9.99 -12.35 2.94
CA PRO A 471 -10.05 -13.06 4.22
C PRO A 471 -10.20 -14.58 4.08
N LYS A 472 -10.77 -15.06 2.96
CA LYS A 472 -10.92 -16.50 2.66
C LYS A 472 -9.71 -17.15 2.00
N THR A 473 -9.12 -16.50 1.00
CA THR A 473 -8.02 -17.09 0.20
C THR A 473 -6.63 -16.61 0.62
N LYS A 474 -6.55 -15.51 1.38
CA LYS A 474 -5.34 -14.80 1.80
C LYS A 474 -4.52 -14.17 0.66
N LEU A 475 -5.07 -14.11 -0.55
CA LEU A 475 -4.43 -13.47 -1.71
C LEU A 475 -4.80 -11.99 -1.81
N LYS A 476 -3.94 -11.20 -2.47
CA LYS A 476 -4.26 -9.81 -2.80
C LYS A 476 -5.37 -9.73 -3.83
N ILE A 477 -6.40 -8.95 -3.53
CA ILE A 477 -7.58 -8.74 -4.37
C ILE A 477 -7.96 -7.25 -4.43
N SER A 478 -8.63 -6.87 -5.50
CA SER A 478 -9.29 -5.57 -5.66
C SER A 478 -10.61 -5.54 -4.88
N TYR A 479 -11.19 -4.35 -4.70
CA TYR A 479 -12.51 -4.22 -4.09
C TYR A 479 -13.61 -4.83 -4.97
N LYS A 480 -13.47 -4.79 -6.30
CA LYS A 480 -14.37 -5.46 -7.23
C LYS A 480 -14.38 -6.97 -7.01
N GLU A 481 -13.20 -7.59 -6.97
CA GLU A 481 -13.06 -9.03 -6.69
C GLU A 481 -13.64 -9.39 -5.31
N ALA A 482 -13.51 -8.52 -4.30
CA ALA A 482 -14.14 -8.72 -2.99
C ALA A 482 -15.67 -8.71 -3.09
N MET A 483 -16.25 -7.70 -3.74
CA MET A 483 -17.69 -7.55 -3.94
C MET A 483 -18.32 -8.71 -4.72
N ASP A 484 -17.60 -9.23 -5.72
CA ASP A 484 -18.04 -10.38 -6.53
C ASP A 484 -18.00 -11.69 -5.72
N SER A 485 -17.14 -11.75 -4.71
CA SER A 485 -17.00 -12.92 -3.82
C SER A 485 -17.92 -12.91 -2.60
N CYS A 486 -18.67 -11.83 -2.40
CA CYS A 486 -19.57 -11.69 -1.25
C CYS A 486 -20.78 -12.62 -1.36
N MET A 487 -21.19 -13.15 -0.21
CA MET A 487 -22.53 -13.70 -0.02
C MET A 487 -23.52 -12.56 0.17
N VAL A 488 -24.75 -12.71 -0.31
CA VAL A 488 -25.81 -11.72 -0.10
C VAL A 488 -26.80 -12.31 0.88
N GLU A 489 -27.09 -11.59 1.97
CA GLU A 489 -28.11 -11.98 2.94
C GLU A 489 -29.50 -11.74 2.36
N GLU A 490 -30.33 -12.77 2.27
CA GLU A 490 -31.66 -12.70 1.62
C GLU A 490 -32.63 -11.74 2.31
N SER A 491 -32.48 -11.52 3.63
CA SER A 491 -33.41 -10.73 4.43
C SER A 491 -33.26 -9.21 4.23
N ASN A 492 -32.07 -8.73 3.87
CA ASN A 492 -31.75 -7.30 3.82
C ASN A 492 -30.81 -6.90 2.66
N GLY A 493 -30.41 -7.85 1.81
CA GLY A 493 -29.53 -7.61 0.67
C GLY A 493 -28.08 -7.24 1.03
N MET A 494 -27.67 -7.41 2.29
CA MET A 494 -26.32 -7.04 2.71
C MET A 494 -25.27 -8.00 2.15
N LYS A 495 -24.17 -7.42 1.66
CA LYS A 495 -23.02 -8.19 1.17
C LYS A 495 -22.09 -8.55 2.32
N MET A 496 -21.82 -9.84 2.48
CA MET A 496 -20.93 -10.40 3.49
C MET A 496 -19.73 -11.05 2.84
N LEU A 497 -18.52 -10.61 3.19
CA LEU A 497 -17.29 -11.18 2.67
C LEU A 497 -16.91 -12.41 3.50
N GLN A 498 -16.72 -13.55 2.84
CA GLN A 498 -16.35 -14.79 3.52
C GLN A 498 -14.93 -14.70 4.08
N ALA A 499 -14.73 -15.22 5.30
CA ALA A 499 -13.44 -15.29 5.97
C ALA A 499 -13.24 -16.66 6.63
N THR A 500 -11.98 -17.06 6.75
CA THR A 500 -11.59 -18.26 7.50
C THR A 500 -10.21 -18.08 8.13
N SER A 501 -9.99 -18.71 9.28
CA SER A 501 -8.72 -18.78 9.99
C SER A 501 -7.64 -19.55 9.22
N ILE A 502 -8.03 -20.43 8.28
CA ILE A 502 -7.12 -21.22 7.45
C ILE A 502 -7.58 -21.07 6.00
N SER A 503 -6.73 -20.57 5.11
CA SER A 503 -7.10 -20.34 3.72
C SER A 503 -7.66 -21.60 3.07
N THR A 504 -8.68 -21.45 2.23
CA THR A 504 -9.19 -22.55 1.39
C THR A 504 -8.16 -23.05 0.37
N LYS A 505 -7.02 -22.36 0.21
CA LYS A 505 -5.86 -22.79 -0.58
C LYS A 505 -4.78 -23.49 0.27
N GLY A 506 -5.04 -23.77 1.54
CA GLY A 506 -4.08 -24.44 2.45
C GLY A 506 -3.04 -23.52 3.09
N ILE A 507 -3.15 -22.20 2.88
CA ILE A 507 -2.27 -21.18 3.48
C ILE A 507 -2.83 -20.83 4.88
N SER A 508 -2.08 -21.05 5.96
CA SER A 508 -2.52 -20.61 7.29
C SER A 508 -2.69 -19.09 7.34
N SER A 509 -3.69 -18.58 8.07
CA SER A 509 -3.84 -17.13 8.27
C SER A 509 -2.57 -16.59 8.96
N PRO A 510 -1.84 -15.64 8.37
CA PRO A 510 -0.65 -15.04 8.99
C PRO A 510 -0.99 -14.22 10.24
N TYR A 511 -2.28 -14.07 10.55
CA TYR A 511 -2.81 -13.24 11.62
C TYR A 511 -3.17 -14.04 12.89
N ASN A 512 -3.11 -15.38 12.84
CA ASN A 512 -3.45 -16.24 13.96
C ASN A 512 -2.19 -16.64 14.76
N VAL A 513 -1.54 -15.64 15.36
CA VAL A 513 -0.47 -15.88 16.35
C VAL A 513 -1.13 -16.07 17.70
N SER A 514 -1.05 -17.29 18.24
CA SER A 514 -1.68 -17.70 19.49
C SER A 514 -1.33 -16.77 20.65
N ASN A 515 -2.35 -16.20 21.31
CA ASN A 515 -2.25 -15.59 22.61
C ASN A 515 -1.96 -16.71 23.64
N PRO A 516 -0.82 -16.73 24.35
CA PRO A 516 -0.50 -17.80 25.29
C PRO A 516 -1.23 -17.54 26.61
N GLY A 517 -2.50 -17.93 26.69
CA GLY A 517 -3.27 -17.75 27.91
C GLY A 517 -4.73 -18.14 27.79
N SER A 518 -5.00 -19.42 27.49
CA SER A 518 -6.26 -20.12 27.83
C SER A 518 -6.17 -21.56 27.31
N ARG A 519 -5.44 -22.43 28.01
CA ARG A 519 -5.61 -23.88 27.87
C ARG A 519 -5.61 -24.49 29.26
N SER A 520 -6.80 -24.75 29.78
CA SER A 520 -7.02 -25.61 30.95
C SER A 520 -8.36 -26.34 30.79
N GLY A 521 -8.30 -27.68 30.75
CA GLY A 521 -9.41 -28.66 30.85
C GLY A 521 -10.47 -28.62 29.74
N SER A 522 -10.87 -29.69 29.06
CA SER A 522 -11.03 -31.08 29.50
C SER A 522 -11.16 -32.03 28.28
N ARG A 523 -10.72 -33.29 28.44
CA ARG A 523 -11.05 -34.46 27.56
C ARG A 523 -12.57 -34.75 27.63
N ALA A 524 -13.24 -35.48 26.72
CA ALA A 524 -12.91 -36.79 26.15
C ALA A 524 -13.78 -37.18 24.93
N GLY A 525 -13.27 -38.10 24.10
CA GLY A 525 -14.04 -39.17 23.46
C GLY A 525 -14.75 -38.88 22.13
N SER A 526 -14.17 -39.36 21.03
CA SER A 526 -14.79 -40.37 20.14
C SER A 526 -13.86 -40.71 18.97
N ARG A 527 -13.62 -42.02 18.80
CA ARG A 527 -12.99 -42.61 17.61
C ARG A 527 -14.05 -42.74 16.51
N THR A 528 -13.57 -42.62 15.27
CA THR A 528 -13.95 -43.28 13.98
C THR A 528 -13.67 -42.22 12.90
N GLY A 529 -12.77 -42.39 11.93
CA GLY A 529 -12.40 -43.58 11.18
C GLY A 529 -13.07 -43.51 9.82
N SER A 530 -12.41 -42.91 8.81
CA SER A 530 -12.50 -43.32 7.38
C SER A 530 -11.55 -42.50 6.47
N ARG A 531 -10.99 -43.23 5.51
CA ARG A 531 -9.88 -42.94 4.58
C ARG A 531 -10.29 -41.93 3.49
N SER A 532 -9.42 -40.96 3.18
CA SER A 532 -8.53 -40.90 1.99
C SER A 532 -9.18 -40.99 0.60
N GLY A 533 -9.16 -39.85 -0.10
CA GLY A 533 -8.56 -39.74 -1.44
C GLY A 533 -9.47 -39.98 -2.64
N SER A 534 -9.51 -39.02 -3.57
CA SER A 534 -9.39 -39.28 -5.02
C SER A 534 -9.15 -37.99 -5.81
N ARG A 535 -7.99 -37.91 -6.46
CA ARG A 535 -7.71 -37.07 -7.64
C ARG A 535 -7.84 -37.96 -8.89
N ARG A 536 -8.48 -37.38 -9.91
CA ARG A 536 -8.23 -37.45 -11.38
C ARG A 536 -7.62 -38.71 -12.03
N GLY A 537 -8.21 -39.03 -13.19
CA GLY A 537 -7.57 -39.59 -14.39
C GLY A 537 -8.12 -40.96 -14.77
N SER A 538 -9.11 -41.08 -15.66
CA SER A 538 -9.03 -41.00 -17.14
C SER A 538 -8.89 -42.40 -17.77
N VAL A 539 -9.97 -42.83 -18.46
CA VAL A 539 -10.02 -43.54 -19.77
C VAL A 539 -9.32 -44.92 -19.81
N ASP A 540 -10.00 -46.05 -20.03
CA ASP A 540 -10.59 -46.43 -21.32
C ASP A 540 -11.53 -47.67 -21.26
N TYR A 541 -12.26 -47.81 -22.37
CA TYR A 541 -13.20 -48.83 -22.83
C TYR A 541 -12.92 -50.32 -22.49
N SER A 542 -13.95 -51.07 -22.05
CA SER A 542 -14.39 -52.33 -22.67
C SER A 542 -15.48 -53.03 -21.83
N SER A 543 -16.61 -53.26 -22.50
CA SER A 543 -17.78 -54.05 -22.12
C SER A 543 -17.50 -55.55 -21.96
N THR A 544 -18.06 -56.20 -20.93
CA THR A 544 -18.90 -57.42 -21.06
C THR A 544 -19.48 -57.88 -19.70
N TYR A 545 -20.78 -58.18 -19.72
CA TYR A 545 -21.55 -59.21 -18.99
C TYR A 545 -20.77 -60.05 -17.94
N THR A 546 -21.31 -60.44 -16.77
CA THR A 546 -22.53 -61.25 -16.61
C THR A 546 -22.85 -61.43 -15.11
N TYR A 547 -24.14 -61.32 -14.78
CA TYR A 547 -24.94 -61.96 -13.73
C TYR A 547 -24.33 -62.81 -12.58
N ASN A 548 -24.82 -62.52 -11.37
CA ASN A 548 -25.75 -63.35 -10.56
C ASN A 548 -25.33 -63.77 -9.14
N PHE A 549 -26.32 -63.51 -8.25
CA PHE A 549 -26.75 -64.21 -7.02
C PHE A 549 -25.74 -64.30 -5.86
N SER A 550 -26.02 -63.62 -4.75
CA SER A 550 -26.95 -64.03 -3.69
C SER A 550 -26.51 -65.34 -3.03
N SER A 551 -26.01 -65.29 -1.80
CA SER A 551 -26.80 -65.58 -0.60
C SER A 551 -25.93 -65.77 0.64
N SER A 552 -26.53 -65.34 1.75
CA SER A 552 -26.20 -65.53 3.15
C SER A 552 -25.51 -66.84 3.52
N SER A 553 -24.59 -66.79 4.49
CA SER A 553 -24.85 -67.31 5.84
C SER A 553 -23.65 -67.13 6.77
N THR A 554 -23.92 -66.37 7.83
CA THR A 554 -23.67 -66.64 9.25
C THR A 554 -22.72 -67.78 9.67
N ILE A 555 -21.97 -67.45 10.74
CA ILE A 555 -21.67 -68.26 11.95
C ILE A 555 -20.24 -68.80 12.12
N TYR A 556 -19.61 -68.18 13.13
CA TYR A 556 -18.75 -68.70 14.21
C TYR A 556 -17.30 -69.14 13.95
N SER A 557 -16.45 -68.51 14.78
CA SER A 557 -15.35 -69.08 15.59
C SER A 557 -14.20 -69.74 14.81
N SER A 558 -12.94 -69.37 15.00
CA SER A 558 -12.24 -69.06 16.24
C SER A 558 -11.13 -68.02 16.05
#